data_AF-A0A419IXF7-F1
#
_entry.id   AF-A0A419IXF7-F1
#
_cell.length_a   1.000
_cell.length_b   1.000
_cell.length_c   1.000
_cell.angle_alpha   90.00
_cell.angle_beta   90.00
_cell.angle_gamma   90.00
#
_symmetry.space_group_name_H-M   'P 1'
#
loop_
_entity.id
_entity.type
_entity.pdbx_description
1 polymer ?
#
loop_
_entity_poly.entity_id
_entity_poly.type
_entity_poly.pdbx_seq_one_letter_code
_entity_poly.pdbx_strand_id
1 'polypeptide(L)'
;MMPSGPIISVTLIGLLLLSALLYYRAVKIQRFLEPALAVSEPRIKFNQDINNLLTKEFGTTGSGIKFRRGSVLIDQSFLFSAAHEMDGSHPLILKKLGRFFLSVLGDQSLRERISLVLVSTNLPFTADTGLNRELRFQVQERTALILNSLFAAEPELEQKFGKYFAVTAVPVDASGGETNSIEFRMIPTERLHIDVLERLEKYSY
;
A
#
# COMPACT_ATOMS: atom_id res chain seq x y z
N MET A 1 22.26 -8.54 66.26
CA MET A 1 21.08 -8.91 65.46
C MET A 1 20.26 -7.64 65.25
N MET A 2 20.21 -7.08 64.04
CA MET A 2 19.33 -5.94 63.79
C MET A 2 17.87 -6.40 63.91
N PRO A 3 16.97 -5.61 64.52
CA PRO A 3 15.57 -5.95 64.61
C PRO A 3 14.99 -6.11 63.20
N SER A 4 14.05 -7.03 63.00
CA SER A 4 13.47 -7.38 61.70
C SER A 4 12.54 -6.29 61.12
N GLY A 5 12.05 -5.38 61.98
CA GLY A 5 11.09 -4.33 61.64
C GLY A 5 11.55 -3.31 60.58
N PRO A 6 12.78 -2.74 60.65
CA PRO A 6 13.25 -1.78 59.66
C PRO A 6 13.48 -2.40 58.29
N ILE A 7 13.92 -3.67 58.22
CA ILE A 7 14.21 -4.36 56.96
C ILE A 7 12.90 -4.59 56.18
N ILE A 8 11.83 -5.00 56.86
CA ILE A 8 10.50 -5.22 56.26
C ILE A 8 9.93 -3.88 55.77
N SER A 9 10.05 -2.80 56.54
CA SER A 9 9.56 -1.48 56.13
C SER A 9 10.29 -0.95 54.89
N VAL A 10 11.62 -1.11 54.82
CA VAL A 10 12.42 -0.66 53.67
C VAL A 10 12.10 -1.45 52.41
N THR A 11 11.91 -2.78 52.50
CA THR A 11 11.52 -3.59 51.34
C THR A 11 10.13 -3.23 50.85
N LEU A 12 9.17 -2.98 51.76
CA LEU A 12 7.81 -2.59 51.39
C LEU A 12 7.78 -1.23 50.69
N ILE A 13 8.54 -0.24 51.21
CA ILE A 13 8.71 1.07 50.58
C ILE A 13 9.37 0.93 49.19
N GLY A 14 10.41 0.11 49.07
CA GLY A 14 11.08 -0.14 47.80
C GLY A 14 10.16 -0.76 46.75
N LEU A 15 9.31 -1.70 47.15
CA LEU A 15 8.34 -2.36 46.27
C LEU A 15 7.23 -1.39 45.80
N LEU A 16 6.80 -0.49 46.68
CA LEU A 16 5.83 0.56 46.38
C LEU A 16 6.40 1.62 45.42
N LEU A 17 7.67 2.02 45.60
CA LEU A 17 8.34 2.93 44.67
C LEU A 17 8.58 2.28 43.32
N LEU A 18 8.94 0.99 43.29
CA LEU A 18 9.12 0.25 42.04
C LEU A 18 7.79 0.11 41.27
N SER A 19 6.68 -0.20 41.96
CA SER A 19 5.36 -0.30 41.32
C SER A 19 4.90 1.05 40.77
N ALA A 20 5.12 2.14 41.51
CA ALA A 20 4.84 3.50 41.03
C ALA A 20 5.68 3.85 39.79
N LEU A 21 6.96 3.49 39.77
CA LEU A 21 7.85 3.74 38.63
C LEU A 21 7.46 2.92 37.39
N LEU A 22 7.09 1.65 37.57
CA LEU A 22 6.59 0.80 36.49
C LEU A 22 5.26 1.31 35.95
N TYR A 23 4.33 1.70 36.82
CA TYR A 23 3.05 2.29 36.42
C TYR A 23 3.25 3.58 35.63
N TYR A 24 4.11 4.49 36.12
CA TYR A 24 4.42 5.73 35.42
C TYR A 24 5.03 5.48 34.03
N ARG A 25 5.95 4.51 33.91
CA ARG A 25 6.52 4.11 32.61
C ARG A 25 5.45 3.51 31.68
N ALA A 26 4.57 2.66 32.19
CA ALA A 26 3.48 2.06 31.42
C ALA A 26 2.52 3.13 30.87
N VAL A 27 2.07 4.06 31.72
CA VAL A 27 1.20 5.18 31.32
C VAL A 27 1.89 6.07 30.29
N LYS A 28 3.20 6.36 30.47
CA LYS A 28 3.96 7.14 29.50
C LYS A 28 4.04 6.44 28.15
N ILE A 29 4.33 5.13 28.12
CA ILE A 29 4.39 4.34 26.89
C ILE A 29 3.00 4.30 26.22
N GLN A 30 1.93 4.08 26.98
CA GLN A 30 0.56 4.04 26.47
C GLN A 30 0.17 5.37 25.81
N ARG A 31 0.45 6.50 26.47
CA ARG A 31 0.21 7.85 25.91
C ARG A 31 1.00 8.13 24.63
N PHE A 32 2.15 7.49 24.43
CA PHE A 32 2.91 7.60 23.18
C PHE A 32 2.39 6.65 22.08
N LEU A 33 1.95 5.45 22.45
CA LEU A 33 1.51 4.43 21.50
C LEU A 33 0.09 4.66 20.99
N GLU A 34 -0.83 5.15 21.82
CA GLU A 34 -2.22 5.36 21.42
C GLU A 34 -2.37 6.35 20.24
N PRO A 35 -1.71 7.52 20.22
CA PRO A 35 -1.75 8.41 19.06
C PRO A 35 -1.11 7.78 17.81
N ALA A 36 0.02 7.08 17.97
CA ALA A 36 0.69 6.40 16.85
C ALA A 36 -0.17 5.29 16.24
N LEU A 37 -0.91 4.56 17.08
CA LEU A 37 -1.89 3.56 16.66
C LEU A 37 -3.10 4.23 16.01
N ALA A 38 -3.63 5.30 16.59
CA ALA A 38 -4.77 6.04 16.05
C ALA A 38 -4.51 6.59 14.64
N VAL A 39 -3.26 7.01 14.37
CA VAL A 39 -2.79 7.47 13.04
C VAL A 39 -2.63 6.32 12.06
N SER A 40 -2.16 5.17 12.51
CA SER A 40 -1.83 4.05 11.62
C SER A 40 -3.01 3.12 11.35
N GLU A 41 -3.98 3.03 12.26
CA GLU A 41 -5.09 2.07 12.18
C GLU A 41 -5.97 2.25 10.93
N PRO A 42 -6.40 3.45 10.50
CA PRO A 42 -7.19 3.60 9.27
C PRO A 42 -6.44 3.12 8.02
N ARG A 43 -5.13 3.42 7.94
CA ARG A 43 -4.26 2.95 6.86
C ARG A 43 -4.04 1.44 6.92
N ILE A 44 -3.86 0.88 8.11
CA ILE A 44 -3.71 -0.57 8.31
C ILE A 44 -4.98 -1.28 7.86
N LYS A 45 -6.16 -0.82 8.30
CA LYS A 45 -7.46 -1.38 7.91
C LYS A 45 -7.68 -1.32 6.41
N PHE A 46 -7.46 -0.15 5.79
CA PHE A 46 -7.54 -0.02 4.33
C PHE A 46 -6.63 -1.03 3.61
N ASN A 47 -5.37 -1.16 4.04
CA ASN A 47 -4.45 -2.13 3.45
C ASN A 47 -4.88 -3.59 3.69
N GLN A 48 -5.47 -3.89 4.84
CA GLN A 48 -6.02 -5.22 5.15
C GLN A 48 -7.22 -5.55 4.25
N ASP A 49 -8.15 -4.62 4.08
CA ASP A 49 -9.33 -4.79 3.23
C ASP A 49 -8.91 -5.04 1.77
N ILE A 50 -7.97 -4.24 1.27
CA ILE A 50 -7.39 -4.41 -0.06
C ILE A 50 -6.67 -5.76 -0.20
N ASN A 51 -5.84 -6.14 0.77
CA ASN A 51 -5.13 -7.42 0.73
C ASN A 51 -6.09 -8.61 0.76
N ASN A 52 -7.17 -8.54 1.56
CA ASN A 52 -8.18 -9.59 1.62
C ASN A 52 -8.86 -9.77 0.26
N LEU A 53 -9.20 -8.68 -0.42
CA LEU A 53 -9.76 -8.71 -1.77
C LEU A 53 -8.77 -9.28 -2.80
N LEU A 54 -7.50 -8.90 -2.70
CA LEU A 54 -6.45 -9.43 -3.57
C LEU A 54 -6.24 -10.93 -3.37
N THR A 55 -6.14 -11.39 -2.12
CA THR A 55 -6.02 -12.82 -1.81
C THR A 55 -7.25 -13.61 -2.25
N LYS A 56 -8.44 -13.03 -2.18
CA LYS A 56 -9.66 -13.67 -2.69
C LYS A 56 -9.63 -13.88 -4.21
N GLU A 57 -9.13 -12.91 -4.97
CA GLU A 57 -9.14 -12.98 -6.44
C GLU A 57 -7.93 -13.76 -7.01
N PHE A 58 -6.76 -13.61 -6.39
CA PHE A 58 -5.51 -14.18 -6.89
C PHE A 58 -5.03 -15.42 -6.11
N GLY A 59 -5.61 -15.72 -4.94
CA GLY A 59 -5.13 -16.78 -4.05
C GLY A 59 -3.84 -16.41 -3.33
N THR A 60 -3.02 -17.40 -3.01
CA THR A 60 -1.66 -17.19 -2.49
C THR A 60 -0.77 -16.59 -3.57
N THR A 61 -0.11 -15.46 -3.28
CA THR A 61 0.80 -14.75 -4.21
C THR A 61 1.82 -15.70 -4.84
N GLY A 62 1.74 -15.88 -6.16
CA GLY A 62 2.76 -16.55 -6.96
C GLY A 62 3.97 -15.65 -7.22
N SER A 63 5.00 -16.17 -7.89
CA SER A 63 6.29 -15.49 -8.13
C SER A 63 6.20 -14.19 -8.93
N GLY A 64 5.12 -13.97 -9.70
CA GLY A 64 4.96 -12.82 -10.60
C GLY A 64 4.10 -11.65 -10.11
N ILE A 65 3.32 -11.84 -9.03
CA ILE A 65 2.42 -10.80 -8.51
C ILE A 65 2.75 -10.59 -7.03
N LYS A 66 3.21 -9.39 -6.70
CA LYS A 66 3.57 -8.98 -5.35
C LYS A 66 2.58 -7.94 -4.87
N PHE A 67 1.97 -8.17 -3.71
CA PHE A 67 1.12 -7.19 -3.06
C PHE A 67 1.95 -6.34 -2.09
N ARG A 68 1.89 -5.03 -2.24
CA ARG A 68 2.45 -4.05 -1.32
C ARG A 68 1.32 -3.17 -0.77
N ARG A 69 1.61 -2.38 0.28
CA ARG A 69 0.62 -1.55 0.98
C ARG A 69 -0.08 -0.59 0.00
N GLY A 70 -1.29 -0.95 -0.43
CA GLY A 70 -2.08 -0.17 -1.38
C GLY A 70 -1.60 -0.29 -2.83
N SER A 71 -0.77 -1.27 -3.17
CA SER A 71 -0.36 -1.48 -4.55
C SER A 71 -0.18 -2.93 -4.96
N VAL A 72 -0.42 -3.18 -6.24
CA VAL A 72 -0.23 -4.47 -6.89
C VAL A 72 0.94 -4.32 -7.86
N LEU A 73 2.02 -5.05 -7.61
CA LEU A 73 3.17 -5.11 -8.52
C LEU A 73 3.08 -6.40 -9.32
N ILE A 74 3.23 -6.26 -10.63
CA ILE A 74 3.19 -7.37 -11.57
C ILE A 74 4.47 -7.32 -12.37
N ASP A 75 5.15 -8.44 -12.46
CA ASP A 75 6.28 -8.57 -13.37
C ASP A 75 5.76 -8.49 -14.81
N GLN A 76 6.41 -7.66 -15.62
CA GLN A 76 6.01 -7.42 -16.98
C GLN A 76 5.98 -8.70 -17.85
N SER A 77 6.81 -9.69 -17.54
CA SER A 77 6.81 -11.00 -18.21
C SER A 77 5.48 -11.75 -18.08
N PHE A 78 4.69 -11.47 -17.04
CA PHE A 78 3.36 -12.06 -16.84
C PHE A 78 2.29 -11.38 -17.70
N LEU A 79 2.54 -10.15 -18.16
CA LEU A 79 1.62 -9.41 -19.02
C LEU A 79 2.05 -9.46 -20.49
N PHE A 80 3.34 -9.62 -20.75
CA PHE A 80 3.91 -9.69 -22.09
C PHE A 80 4.96 -10.81 -22.13
N SER A 81 4.66 -11.90 -22.83
CA SER A 81 5.69 -12.90 -23.18
C SER A 81 6.78 -12.24 -24.02
N ALA A 82 8.05 -12.58 -23.74
CA ALA A 82 9.20 -12.13 -24.54
C ALA A 82 9.19 -12.69 -25.98
N ALA A 83 8.43 -13.76 -26.21
CA ALA A 83 8.11 -14.26 -27.53
C ALA A 83 6.66 -13.86 -27.86
N HIS A 84 6.38 -13.37 -29.07
CA HIS A 84 5.03 -13.07 -29.57
C HIS A 84 4.07 -14.29 -29.61
N GLU A 85 4.37 -15.38 -28.91
CA GLU A 85 3.47 -16.51 -28.75
C GLU A 85 2.48 -16.22 -27.62
N MET A 86 1.23 -16.00 -28.02
CA MET A 86 0.07 -15.88 -27.14
C MET A 86 -0.17 -17.23 -26.43
N ASP A 87 0.57 -17.50 -25.38
CA ASP A 87 0.12 -18.49 -24.41
C ASP A 87 -1.09 -17.89 -23.66
N GLY A 88 -2.21 -18.62 -23.63
CA GLY A 88 -3.54 -18.12 -23.25
C GLY A 88 -3.71 -17.68 -21.78
N SER A 89 -2.61 -17.45 -21.05
CA SER A 89 -2.59 -17.05 -19.64
C SER A 89 -2.70 -15.52 -19.44
N HIS A 90 -2.23 -14.71 -20.39
CA HIS A 90 -2.24 -13.24 -20.29
C HIS A 90 -3.65 -12.62 -20.13
N PRO A 91 -4.70 -13.09 -20.85
CA PRO A 91 -6.05 -12.54 -20.69
C PRO A 91 -6.63 -12.80 -19.29
N LEU A 92 -6.21 -13.89 -18.63
CA LEU A 92 -6.73 -14.27 -17.32
C LEU A 92 -6.24 -13.33 -16.22
N ILE A 93 -4.98 -12.90 -16.26
CA ILE A 93 -4.41 -11.99 -15.26
C ILE A 93 -5.04 -10.60 -15.38
N LEU A 94 -5.12 -10.06 -16.61
CA LEU A 94 -5.77 -8.77 -16.85
C LEU A 94 -7.24 -8.80 -16.43
N LYS A 95 -7.97 -9.88 -16.74
CA LYS A 95 -9.36 -10.04 -16.31
C LYS A 95 -9.51 -10.10 -14.80
N LYS A 96 -8.63 -10.82 -14.09
CA LYS A 96 -8.61 -10.85 -12.61
C LYS A 96 -8.32 -9.48 -12.02
N LEU A 97 -7.37 -8.73 -12.59
CA LEU A 97 -7.09 -7.35 -12.17
C LEU A 97 -8.31 -6.45 -12.40
N GLY A 98 -8.96 -6.59 -13.55
CA GLY A 98 -10.17 -5.84 -13.89
C GLY A 98 -11.27 -6.06 -12.86
N ARG A 99 -11.54 -7.34 -12.56
CA ARG A 99 -12.51 -7.75 -11.52
C ARG A 99 -12.14 -7.27 -10.13
N PHE A 100 -10.86 -7.34 -9.77
CA PHE A 100 -10.37 -6.80 -8.49
C PHE A 100 -10.68 -5.31 -8.39
N PHE A 101 -10.33 -4.50 -9.39
CA PHE A 101 -10.59 -3.06 -9.35
C PHE A 101 -12.08 -2.73 -9.43
N LEU A 102 -12.87 -3.49 -10.20
CA LEU A 102 -14.33 -3.38 -10.19
C LEU A 102 -14.92 -3.63 -8.81
N SER A 103 -14.42 -4.64 -8.10
CA SER A 103 -14.86 -4.96 -6.74
C SER A 103 -14.50 -3.83 -5.76
N VAL A 104 -13.24 -3.37 -5.80
CA VAL A 104 -12.74 -2.30 -4.92
C VAL A 104 -13.45 -0.96 -5.16
N LEU A 105 -13.61 -0.57 -6.43
CA LEU A 105 -14.24 0.72 -6.79
C LEU A 105 -15.77 0.63 -6.78
N GLY A 106 -16.33 -0.57 -6.88
CA GLY A 106 -17.75 -0.85 -6.72
C GLY A 106 -18.21 -0.70 -5.26
N ASP A 107 -17.35 -1.02 -4.29
CA ASP A 107 -17.61 -0.78 -2.87
C ASP A 107 -17.47 0.72 -2.56
N GLN A 108 -18.59 1.36 -2.21
CA GLN A 108 -18.63 2.79 -1.89
C GLN A 108 -17.68 3.16 -0.74
N SER A 109 -17.58 2.33 0.30
CA SER A 109 -16.79 2.61 1.50
C SER A 109 -15.29 2.61 1.21
N LEU A 110 -14.84 1.73 0.30
CA LEU A 110 -13.45 1.68 -0.17
C LEU A 110 -13.19 2.75 -1.21
N ARG A 111 -14.13 2.97 -2.15
CA ARG A 111 -14.00 3.98 -3.20
C ARG A 111 -13.81 5.38 -2.63
N GLU A 112 -14.54 5.76 -1.57
CA GLU A 112 -14.38 7.09 -0.93
C GLU A 112 -13.00 7.30 -0.28
N ARG A 113 -12.25 6.22 -0.06
CA ARG A 113 -10.88 6.24 0.46
C ARG A 113 -9.82 6.25 -0.65
N ILE A 114 -10.22 6.11 -1.92
CA ILE A 114 -9.31 6.06 -3.08
C ILE A 114 -9.51 7.30 -3.93
N SER A 115 -8.46 8.11 -4.05
CA SER A 115 -8.44 9.30 -4.90
C SER A 115 -8.19 8.91 -6.36
N LEU A 116 -7.20 8.02 -6.56
CA LEU A 116 -6.68 7.66 -7.87
C LEU A 116 -6.06 6.26 -7.81
N VAL A 117 -6.14 5.51 -8.90
CA VAL A 117 -5.35 4.33 -9.19
C VAL A 117 -4.29 4.72 -10.21
N LEU A 118 -3.06 4.80 -9.75
CA LEU A 118 -1.91 5.18 -10.56
C LEU A 118 -1.27 3.93 -11.13
N VAL A 119 -1.25 3.83 -12.46
CA VAL A 119 -0.60 2.77 -13.21
C VAL A 119 0.78 3.27 -13.63
N SER A 120 1.82 2.61 -13.16
CA SER A 120 3.19 3.04 -13.42
C SER A 120 4.11 1.91 -13.83
N THR A 121 5.07 2.26 -14.68
CA THR A 121 6.25 1.44 -14.97
C THR A 121 7.52 2.22 -14.68
N ASN A 122 8.60 1.48 -14.50
CA ASN A 122 9.90 2.03 -14.15
C ASN A 122 10.58 2.64 -15.38
N LEU A 123 11.00 3.89 -15.26
CA LEU A 123 11.81 4.64 -16.22
C LEU A 123 13.26 4.60 -15.74
N PRO A 124 14.17 3.85 -16.41
CA PRO A 124 15.58 3.88 -16.06
C PRO A 124 16.13 5.28 -16.37
N PHE A 125 16.50 6.02 -15.33
CA PHE A 125 16.99 7.38 -15.48
C PHE A 125 18.50 7.38 -15.72
N THR A 126 18.95 8.16 -16.70
CA THR A 126 20.38 8.30 -17.06
C THR A 126 20.85 9.75 -16.91
N ALA A 127 22.14 10.02 -17.09
CA ALA A 127 22.65 11.40 -17.09
C ALA A 127 22.23 12.21 -18.33
N ASP A 128 21.76 11.54 -19.39
CA ASP A 128 21.36 12.19 -20.64
C ASP A 128 19.89 12.64 -20.58
N THR A 129 19.69 13.95 -20.48
CA THR A 129 18.36 14.57 -20.41
C THR A 129 17.52 14.39 -21.69
N GLY A 130 18.17 14.31 -22.86
CA GLY A 130 17.50 14.09 -24.14
C GLY A 130 16.97 12.66 -24.23
N LEU A 131 17.82 11.69 -23.89
CA LEU A 131 17.45 10.27 -23.82
C LEU A 131 16.33 10.03 -22.80
N ASN A 132 16.42 10.65 -21.61
CA ASN A 132 15.39 10.48 -20.57
C ASN A 132 14.02 11.01 -21.01
N ARG A 133 13.99 12.10 -21.78
CA ARG A 133 12.73 12.66 -22.31
C ARG A 133 12.07 11.69 -23.28
N GLU A 134 12.85 11.15 -24.21
CA GLU A 134 12.37 10.17 -25.19
C GLU A 134 11.89 8.88 -24.51
N LEU A 135 12.70 8.31 -23.62
CA LEU A 135 12.35 7.13 -22.85
C LEU A 135 11.08 7.34 -22.02
N ARG A 136 10.87 8.54 -21.47
CA ARG A 136 9.65 8.86 -20.72
C ARG A 136 8.40 8.72 -21.58
N PHE A 137 8.42 9.24 -22.81
CA PHE A 137 7.28 9.12 -23.72
C PHE A 137 6.99 7.65 -24.05
N GLN A 138 8.02 6.88 -24.40
CA GLN A 138 7.90 5.45 -24.70
C GLN A 138 7.33 4.65 -23.50
N VAL A 139 7.81 4.92 -22.30
CA VAL A 139 7.36 4.27 -21.06
C VAL A 139 5.92 4.67 -20.73
N GLN A 140 5.54 5.93 -20.94
CA GLN A 140 4.17 6.39 -20.76
C GLN A 140 3.20 5.73 -21.76
N GLU A 141 3.55 5.69 -23.05
CA GLU A 141 2.74 5.04 -24.08
C GLU A 141 2.55 3.55 -23.78
N ARG A 142 3.63 2.85 -23.41
CA ARG A 142 3.57 1.44 -23.02
C ARG A 142 2.66 1.21 -21.82
N THR A 143 2.75 2.09 -20.81
CA THR A 143 1.88 2.02 -19.64
C THR A 143 0.42 2.30 -19.99
N ALA A 144 0.17 3.21 -20.94
CA ALA A 144 -1.18 3.46 -21.45
C ALA A 144 -1.74 2.23 -22.19
N LEU A 145 -0.93 1.54 -22.98
CA LEU A 145 -1.33 0.28 -23.63
C LEU A 145 -1.69 -0.81 -22.60
N ILE A 146 -0.97 -0.90 -21.49
CA ILE A 146 -1.32 -1.82 -20.39
C ILE A 146 -2.69 -1.48 -19.81
N LEU A 147 -2.94 -0.19 -19.51
CA LEU A 147 -4.24 0.24 -18.99
C LEU A 147 -5.37 -0.01 -19.98
N ASN A 148 -5.15 0.28 -21.27
CA ASN A 148 -6.13 0.00 -22.32
C ASN A 148 -6.37 -1.51 -22.47
N SER A 149 -5.35 -2.34 -22.29
CA SER A 149 -5.50 -3.80 -22.31
C SER A 149 -6.31 -4.30 -21.12
N LEU A 150 -6.17 -3.67 -19.94
CA LEU A 150 -7.00 -3.94 -18.77
C LEU A 150 -8.48 -3.60 -19.06
N PHE A 151 -8.74 -2.42 -19.65
CA PHE A 151 -10.09 -2.01 -20.03
C PHE A 151 -10.70 -2.87 -21.14
N ALA A 152 -9.90 -3.30 -22.11
CA ALA A 152 -10.35 -4.26 -23.12
C ALA A 152 -10.74 -5.62 -22.50
N ALA A 153 -10.00 -6.06 -21.48
CA ALA A 153 -10.30 -7.30 -20.78
C ALA A 153 -11.53 -7.19 -19.85
N GLU A 154 -11.80 -5.99 -19.33
CA GLU A 154 -12.93 -5.70 -18.44
C GLU A 154 -13.55 -4.31 -18.72
N PRO A 155 -14.41 -4.18 -19.76
CA PRO A 155 -14.90 -2.89 -20.25
C PRO A 155 -15.76 -2.11 -19.26
N GLU A 156 -16.43 -2.80 -18.34
CA GLU A 156 -17.24 -2.18 -17.30
C GLU A 156 -16.38 -1.29 -16.38
N LEU A 157 -15.11 -1.65 -16.18
CA LEU A 157 -14.17 -0.87 -15.36
C LEU A 157 -13.94 0.51 -15.97
N GLU A 158 -13.74 0.58 -17.29
CA GLU A 158 -13.55 1.84 -18.01
C GLU A 158 -14.81 2.71 -17.93
N GLN A 159 -15.96 2.10 -18.26
CA GLN A 159 -17.23 2.81 -18.34
C GLN A 159 -17.63 3.46 -17.01
N LYS A 160 -17.43 2.75 -15.90
CA LYS A 160 -17.85 3.23 -14.57
C LYS A 160 -16.77 4.00 -13.84
N PHE A 161 -15.51 3.57 -13.99
CA PHE A 161 -14.41 4.01 -13.13
C PHE A 161 -13.16 4.47 -13.88
N GLY A 162 -13.19 4.60 -15.22
CA GLY A 162 -12.03 5.01 -16.01
C GLY A 162 -11.36 6.31 -15.51
N LYS A 163 -12.16 7.27 -15.00
CA LYS A 163 -11.67 8.53 -14.41
C LYS A 163 -10.79 8.37 -13.17
N TYR A 164 -10.82 7.21 -12.51
CA TYR A 164 -9.96 6.92 -11.37
C TYR A 164 -8.57 6.46 -11.80
N PHE A 165 -8.33 6.15 -13.07
CA PHE A 165 -7.05 5.63 -13.52
C PHE A 165 -6.21 6.73 -14.15
N ALA A 166 -4.93 6.77 -13.79
CA ALA A 166 -3.95 7.62 -14.47
C ALA A 166 -2.66 6.86 -14.70
N VAL A 167 -1.99 7.19 -15.79
CA VAL A 167 -0.74 6.58 -16.23
C VAL A 167 0.43 7.49 -15.90
N THR A 168 1.53 6.92 -15.42
CA THR A 168 2.77 7.66 -15.24
C THR A 168 4.01 6.78 -15.41
N ALA A 169 5.16 7.43 -15.61
CA ALA A 169 6.47 6.79 -15.60
C ALA A 169 7.22 7.21 -14.34
N VAL A 170 7.71 6.23 -13.56
CA VAL A 170 8.40 6.48 -12.29
C VAL A 170 9.91 6.34 -12.53
N PRO A 171 10.70 7.39 -12.28
CA PRO A 171 12.15 7.30 -12.45
C PRO A 171 12.74 6.33 -11.42
N VAL A 172 13.60 5.43 -11.89
CA VAL A 172 14.39 4.53 -11.06
C VAL A 172 15.86 4.67 -11.45
N ASP A 173 16.75 4.51 -10.46
CA ASP A 173 18.18 4.46 -10.74
C ASP A 173 18.50 3.26 -11.65
N ALA A 174 19.34 3.48 -12.65
CA ALA A 174 19.73 2.45 -13.62
C ALA A 174 20.41 1.21 -12.98
N SER A 175 20.86 1.32 -11.73
CA SER A 175 21.44 0.23 -10.92
C SER A 175 20.40 -0.59 -10.12
N GLY A 176 19.13 -0.19 -10.10
CA GLY A 176 18.06 -0.84 -9.33
C GLY A 176 17.46 -2.05 -10.06
N GLY A 177 17.74 -3.25 -9.55
CA GLY A 177 17.48 -4.55 -10.19
C GLY A 177 16.02 -4.99 -10.44
N GLU A 178 15.01 -4.11 -10.37
CA GLU A 178 13.61 -4.43 -10.75
C GLU A 178 13.10 -3.45 -11.82
N THR A 179 13.72 -3.40 -12.99
CA THR A 179 13.34 -2.47 -14.08
C THR A 179 12.04 -2.84 -14.80
N ASN A 180 11.55 -4.08 -14.66
CA ASN A 180 10.42 -4.60 -15.45
C ASN A 180 9.19 -4.91 -14.59
N SER A 181 8.82 -4.00 -13.69
CA SER A 181 7.58 -4.12 -12.92
C SER A 181 6.55 -3.08 -13.33
N ILE A 182 5.29 -3.51 -13.34
CA ILE A 182 4.12 -2.68 -13.52
C ILE A 182 3.45 -2.57 -12.16
N GLU A 183 3.25 -1.36 -11.67
CA GLU A 183 2.59 -1.10 -10.40
C GLU A 183 1.22 -0.47 -10.65
N PHE A 184 0.18 -1.05 -10.05
CA PHE A 184 -1.11 -0.42 -9.87
C PHE A 184 -1.23 0.05 -8.42
N ARG A 185 -1.08 1.35 -8.18
CA ARG A 185 -1.07 1.95 -6.84
C ARG A 185 -2.35 2.72 -6.57
N MET A 186 -3.06 2.33 -5.53
CA MET A 186 -4.20 3.09 -5.00
C MET A 186 -3.68 4.23 -4.13
N ILE A 187 -3.95 5.46 -4.56
CA ILE A 187 -3.63 6.69 -3.85
C ILE A 187 -4.78 6.99 -2.88
N PRO A 188 -4.54 7.00 -1.56
CA PRO A 188 -5.59 7.28 -0.59
C PRO A 188 -6.05 8.75 -0.68
N THR A 189 -7.33 9.01 -0.37
CA THR A 189 -7.88 10.37 -0.33
C THR A 189 -7.36 11.17 0.86
N GLU A 190 -7.52 12.49 0.80
CA GLU A 190 -7.35 13.38 1.96
C GLU A 190 -8.31 13.02 3.09
N ARG A 191 -9.46 12.41 2.79
CA ARG A 191 -10.38 11.92 3.82
C ARG A 191 -9.74 10.91 4.75
N LEU A 192 -8.87 10.03 4.24
CA LEU A 192 -8.08 9.13 5.09
C LEU A 192 -7.11 9.91 5.99
N HIS A 193 -6.62 11.07 5.56
CA HIS A 193 -5.82 11.97 6.39
C HIS A 193 -6.68 12.73 7.41
N ILE A 194 -7.88 13.16 7.04
CA ILE A 194 -8.83 13.83 7.95
C ILE A 194 -9.25 12.85 9.06
N ASP A 195 -9.60 11.61 8.73
CA ASP A 195 -9.93 10.57 9.73
C ASP A 195 -8.78 10.35 10.72
N VAL A 196 -7.54 10.47 10.25
CA VAL A 196 -6.33 10.42 11.09
C VAL A 196 -6.25 11.65 12.00
N LEU A 197 -6.52 12.85 11.49
CA LEU A 197 -6.49 14.10 12.26
C LEU A 197 -7.60 14.16 13.31
N GLU A 198 -8.84 13.78 12.97
CA GLU A 198 -9.97 13.71 13.93
C GLU A 198 -9.69 12.74 15.08
N ARG A 199 -9.01 11.63 14.79
CA ARG A 199 -8.59 10.69 15.83
C ARG A 199 -7.50 11.28 16.72
N LEU A 200 -6.60 12.13 16.19
CA LEU A 200 -5.58 12.82 16.96
C LEU A 200 -6.16 13.91 17.89
N GLU A 201 -7.22 14.60 17.47
CA GLU A 201 -7.91 15.61 18.29
C GLU A 201 -8.40 15.04 19.63
N LYS A 202 -8.80 13.76 19.66
CA LYS A 202 -9.18 13.07 20.91
C LYS A 202 -8.04 12.96 21.93
N TYR A 203 -6.80 13.20 21.51
CA TYR A 203 -5.60 13.12 22.35
C TYR A 203 -4.93 14.48 22.58
N SER A 204 -5.50 15.58 22.08
CA SER A 204 -4.93 16.94 22.27
C SER A 204 -5.36 17.62 23.58
N TYR A 205 -6.19 16.96 24.39
CA TYR A 205 -6.73 17.47 25.65
C TYR A 205 -6.37 16.60 26.85
#